data_AF-A0A357WT88-F1
#
_entry.id   AF-A0A357WT88-F1
#
_cell.length_a   1.000
_cell.length_b   1.000
_cell.length_c   1.000
_cell.angle_alpha   90.00
_cell.angle_beta   90.00
_cell.angle_gamma   90.00
#
_symmetry.space_group_name_H-M   'P 1'
#
loop_
_entity.id
_entity.type
_entity.pdbx_description
1 polymer ?
#
loop_
_entity_poly.entity_id
_entity_poly.type
_entity_poly.pdbx_seq_one_letter_code
_entity_poly.pdbx_strand_id
1 'polypeptide(L)'
;MAIVEIVKYNGTPDVFAWKFPSEELGTWTQLIVNESQEAILYKGGQALDLFTAGRHTLQTANIPLLNKIINMPFGGRSPFTAEVWYINKVYSLDVKWGTATPIQLQDPKYKVFIPLRSFGQFGIQIDDSRKFMTKLVGTLGTFNKNDILKYFRGLFLTKAKDAISSYLIKEEISALEINAYLDELSEFLCQRIKPTMDDYGIKLLNFYVNDINVPEDDAAVKKLKDALAKKAEMDIVGYNYTQERSFDTLEGAAKNTGVGQSGLMGAGIGLGMGVGVGGAFGGVMGGITENINTKETKNCPECGNLIDVDKRFCSACGFDTHTKKDVKDEVVCRKCGNGFSKKAKFCPECGTPYNPCPSCGADIPKDTAKCPSCGKSMPKPCPKCGTPVEQGKKFCFECGASLVNKCPSCNVELNGTPKFCPECGHKM
;
A
#
# COMPACT_ATOMS: atom_id res chain seq x y z
N MET A 1 -9.77 -58.12 12.56
CA MET A 1 -10.49 -56.82 12.52
C MET A 1 -10.54 -56.28 13.94
N ALA A 2 -10.11 -55.04 14.17
CA ALA A 2 -10.11 -54.47 15.51
C ALA A 2 -11.55 -54.37 16.03
N ILE A 3 -11.81 -54.94 17.22
CA ILE A 3 -13.13 -54.99 17.86
C ILE A 3 -13.57 -53.59 18.34
N VAL A 4 -12.63 -52.65 18.40
CA VAL A 4 -12.81 -51.28 18.91
C VAL A 4 -12.09 -50.31 17.97
N GLU A 5 -12.84 -49.38 17.39
CA GLU A 5 -12.29 -48.26 16.62
C GLU A 5 -11.88 -47.14 17.58
N ILE A 6 -10.68 -46.58 17.39
CA ILE A 6 -10.18 -45.47 18.21
C ILE A 6 -10.21 -44.20 17.39
N VAL A 7 -11.03 -43.25 17.82
CA VAL A 7 -11.10 -41.90 17.26
C VAL A 7 -10.30 -41.00 18.18
N LYS A 8 -9.21 -40.44 17.66
CA LYS A 8 -8.33 -39.51 18.39
C LYS A 8 -7.90 -38.38 17.47
N TYR A 9 -7.55 -37.24 18.06
CA TYR A 9 -6.97 -36.13 17.33
C TYR A 9 -5.62 -36.52 16.67
N ASN A 10 -5.45 -36.15 15.40
CA ASN A 10 -4.19 -36.32 14.66
C ASN A 10 -3.85 -35.10 13.79
N GLY A 11 -4.42 -33.93 14.12
CA GLY A 11 -4.12 -32.67 13.44
C GLY A 11 -2.85 -32.00 13.96
N THR A 12 -2.42 -30.93 13.29
CA THR A 12 -1.24 -30.14 13.71
C THR A 12 -1.58 -29.20 14.88
N PRO A 13 -0.60 -28.69 15.63
CA PRO A 13 -0.85 -27.85 16.80
C PRO A 13 -1.48 -26.47 16.49
N ASP A 14 -1.38 -25.98 15.25
CA ASP A 14 -1.83 -24.66 14.79
C ASP A 14 -3.30 -24.64 14.30
N VAL A 15 -3.99 -25.77 14.43
CA VAL A 15 -5.39 -25.94 14.02
C VAL A 15 -6.30 -25.67 15.22
N PHE A 16 -7.35 -24.87 15.04
CA PHE A 16 -8.35 -24.61 16.08
C PHE A 16 -9.52 -25.57 16.01
N ALA A 17 -9.93 -25.99 14.81
CA ALA A 17 -10.92 -27.05 14.62
C ALA A 17 -10.50 -28.03 13.53
N TRP A 18 -10.75 -29.32 13.76
CA TRP A 18 -10.37 -30.41 12.86
C TRP A 18 -11.47 -31.47 12.79
N LYS A 19 -11.95 -31.77 11.58
CA LYS A 19 -12.89 -32.86 11.32
C LYS A 19 -12.14 -34.18 11.24
N PHE A 20 -12.59 -35.17 12.00
CA PHE A 20 -12.09 -36.53 11.89
C PHE A 20 -12.46 -37.10 10.50
N PRO A 21 -11.53 -37.78 9.78
CA PRO A 21 -11.76 -38.16 8.38
C PRO A 21 -12.86 -39.20 8.15
N SER A 22 -13.13 -40.08 9.13
CA SER A 22 -14.17 -41.11 9.00
C SER A 22 -15.49 -40.61 9.59
N GLU A 23 -16.58 -40.83 8.86
CA GLU A 23 -17.95 -40.57 9.33
C GLU A 23 -18.68 -41.85 9.75
N GLU A 24 -18.10 -43.02 9.47
CA GLU A 24 -18.64 -44.32 9.85
C GLU A 24 -18.12 -44.67 11.25
N LEU A 25 -18.93 -44.43 12.27
CA LEU A 25 -18.59 -44.75 13.65
C LEU A 25 -19.27 -46.06 14.07
N GLY A 26 -18.47 -47.00 14.55
CA GLY A 26 -18.96 -48.24 15.18
C GLY A 26 -19.64 -48.01 16.53
N THR A 27 -20.47 -48.96 16.95
CA THR A 27 -21.20 -48.92 18.25
C THR A 27 -20.26 -48.97 19.48
N TRP A 28 -18.99 -49.31 19.30
CA TRP A 28 -17.98 -49.41 20.36
C TRP A 28 -16.80 -48.45 20.14
N THR A 29 -16.98 -47.42 19.31
CA THR A 29 -15.93 -46.45 19.03
C THR A 29 -15.50 -45.73 20.31
N GLN A 30 -14.19 -45.74 20.57
CA GLN A 30 -13.57 -45.03 21.68
C GLN A 30 -13.09 -43.67 21.20
N LEU A 31 -13.73 -42.62 21.69
CA LEU A 31 -13.34 -41.25 21.48
C LEU A 31 -12.33 -40.84 22.55
N ILE A 32 -11.14 -40.40 22.14
CA ILE A 32 -10.09 -39.91 23.02
C ILE A 32 -9.91 -38.41 22.81
N VAL A 33 -10.23 -37.64 23.84
CA VAL A 33 -10.10 -36.18 23.85
C VAL A 33 -8.96 -35.78 24.77
N ASN A 34 -8.00 -34.99 24.27
CA ASN A 34 -6.88 -34.51 25.07
C ASN A 34 -7.32 -33.43 26.07
N GLU A 35 -6.49 -33.15 27.08
CA GLU A 35 -6.80 -32.21 28.16
C GLU A 35 -7.07 -30.77 27.67
N SER A 36 -6.37 -30.36 26.61
CA SER A 36 -6.53 -29.05 25.98
C SER A 36 -7.52 -29.04 24.81
N GLN A 37 -8.44 -30.01 24.77
CA GLN A 37 -9.37 -30.21 23.67
C GLN A 37 -10.79 -30.45 24.14
N GLU A 38 -11.72 -30.16 23.23
CA GLU A 38 -13.07 -30.66 23.28
C GLU A 38 -13.41 -31.35 21.96
N ALA A 39 -14.38 -32.25 21.97
CA ALA A 39 -14.89 -32.87 20.76
C ALA A 39 -16.41 -32.68 20.63
N ILE A 40 -16.90 -32.28 19.47
CA ILE A 40 -18.33 -32.15 19.17
C ILE A 40 -18.73 -33.24 18.18
N LEU A 41 -19.81 -33.94 18.50
CA LEU A 41 -20.44 -34.89 17.58
C LEU A 41 -21.51 -34.18 16.75
N TYR A 42 -21.42 -34.31 15.43
CA TYR A 42 -22.44 -33.85 14.50
C TYR A 42 -23.19 -35.03 13.89
N LYS A 43 -24.51 -34.90 13.76
CA LYS A 43 -25.32 -35.85 13.00
C LYS A 43 -26.46 -35.13 12.30
N GLY A 44 -26.69 -35.47 11.03
CA GLY A 44 -27.76 -34.85 10.23
C GLY A 44 -27.65 -33.32 10.17
N GLY A 45 -26.42 -32.79 10.18
CA GLY A 45 -26.15 -31.34 10.17
C GLY A 45 -26.35 -30.63 11.51
N GLN A 46 -26.64 -31.34 12.60
CA GLN A 46 -26.83 -30.74 13.93
C GLN A 46 -25.68 -31.06 14.88
N ALA A 47 -25.22 -30.06 15.63
CA ALA A 47 -24.26 -30.23 16.72
C ALA A 47 -24.96 -30.87 17.92
N LEU A 48 -24.66 -32.13 18.20
CA LEU A 48 -25.28 -32.90 19.27
C LEU A 48 -24.51 -32.70 20.58
N ASP A 49 -23.76 -33.69 21.05
CA ASP A 49 -23.09 -33.66 22.34
C ASP A 49 -21.64 -33.16 22.24
N LEU A 50 -21.19 -32.49 23.30
CA LEU A 50 -19.84 -31.94 23.49
C LEU A 50 -19.13 -32.80 24.54
N PHE A 51 -17.98 -33.34 24.19
CA PHE A 51 -17.15 -34.19 25.03
C PHE A 51 -15.91 -33.42 25.48
N THR A 52 -15.68 -33.39 26.78
CA THR A 52 -14.47 -32.82 27.39
C THR A 52 -13.31 -33.81 27.36
N ALA A 53 -12.16 -33.41 27.88
CA ALA A 53 -10.99 -34.27 28.06
C ALA A 53 -11.33 -35.64 28.68
N GLY A 54 -10.70 -36.70 28.15
CA GLY A 54 -10.85 -38.06 28.63
C GLY A 54 -11.19 -39.07 27.54
N ARG A 55 -11.45 -40.31 27.97
CA ARG A 55 -11.87 -41.40 27.10
C ARG A 55 -13.38 -41.57 27.20
N HIS A 56 -14.06 -41.52 26.07
CA HIS A 56 -15.52 -41.65 25.96
C HIS A 56 -15.87 -42.81 25.04
N THR A 57 -16.88 -43.60 25.41
CA THR A 57 -17.42 -44.65 24.54
C THR A 57 -18.63 -44.12 23.81
N LEU A 58 -18.57 -44.05 22.47
CA LEU A 58 -19.67 -43.57 21.64
C LEU A 58 -20.71 -44.68 21.47
N GLN A 59 -21.73 -44.66 22.31
CA GLN A 59 -22.92 -45.50 22.18
C GLN A 59 -24.13 -44.60 22.00
N THR A 60 -25.02 -44.94 21.07
CA THR A 60 -26.30 -44.25 20.89
C THR A 60 -26.99 -43.99 22.22
N ALA A 61 -27.09 -45.04 23.06
CA ALA A 61 -27.71 -45.05 24.38
C ALA A 61 -27.09 -44.08 25.41
N ASN A 62 -25.83 -43.66 25.23
CA ASN A 62 -25.11 -42.82 26.20
C ASN A 62 -24.97 -41.37 25.75
N ILE A 63 -25.54 -41.01 24.59
CA ILE A 63 -25.43 -39.68 23.99
C ILE A 63 -26.82 -39.02 24.06
N PRO A 64 -27.09 -38.16 25.07
CA PRO A 64 -28.45 -37.72 25.41
C PRO A 64 -29.22 -37.06 24.26
N LEU A 65 -28.55 -36.24 23.44
CA LEU A 65 -29.18 -35.57 22.31
C LEU A 65 -29.38 -36.52 21.13
N LEU A 66 -28.45 -37.45 20.91
CA LEU A 66 -28.51 -38.46 19.86
C LEU A 66 -29.62 -39.49 20.11
N ASN A 67 -29.80 -39.92 21.36
CA ASN A 67 -30.88 -40.84 21.77
C ASN A 67 -32.27 -40.35 21.38
N LYS A 68 -32.53 -39.04 21.55
CA LYS A 68 -33.82 -38.45 21.19
C LYS A 68 -34.12 -38.54 19.69
N ILE A 69 -33.09 -38.62 18.86
CA ILE A 69 -33.19 -38.64 17.40
C ILE A 69 -33.24 -40.09 16.85
N ILE A 70 -32.67 -41.06 17.56
CA ILE A 70 -32.51 -42.45 17.08
C ILE A 70 -33.61 -43.43 17.57
N ASN A 71 -34.64 -42.98 18.29
CA ASN A 71 -35.78 -43.84 18.68
C ASN A 71 -36.70 -44.21 17.49
N MET A 72 -36.15 -44.86 16.46
CA MET A 72 -36.84 -45.50 15.34
C MET A 72 -36.45 -47.00 15.37
N PRO A 73 -37.36 -47.95 15.06
CA PRO A 73 -37.27 -49.34 15.52
C PRO A 73 -36.32 -50.20 14.66
N PHE A 74 -35.09 -49.76 14.45
CA PHE A 74 -34.07 -50.52 13.74
C PHE A 74 -33.16 -51.26 14.74
N GLY A 75 -33.60 -52.44 15.15
CA GLY A 75 -32.76 -53.65 15.29
C GLY A 75 -31.39 -53.61 16.02
N GLY A 76 -31.12 -52.65 16.91
CA GLY A 76 -30.11 -52.74 17.97
C GLY A 76 -28.62 -52.79 17.60
N ARG A 77 -28.22 -52.92 16.32
CA ARG A 77 -26.81 -52.94 15.90
C ARG A 77 -26.66 -52.41 14.47
N SER A 78 -26.40 -51.12 14.31
CA SER A 78 -25.99 -50.56 13.02
C SER A 78 -24.95 -49.46 13.24
N PRO A 79 -23.85 -49.44 12.48
CA PRO A 79 -22.98 -48.28 12.37
C PRO A 79 -23.82 -47.03 12.11
N PHE A 80 -23.54 -45.94 12.81
CA PHE A 80 -24.26 -44.70 12.59
C PHE A 80 -23.31 -43.69 11.94
N THR A 81 -23.79 -43.05 10.89
CA THR A 81 -23.05 -41.97 10.22
C THR A 81 -23.10 -40.73 11.10
N ALA A 82 -21.95 -40.29 11.60
CA ALA A 82 -21.79 -39.07 12.38
C ALA A 82 -20.38 -38.52 12.24
N GLU A 83 -20.24 -37.20 12.38
CA GLU A 83 -18.96 -36.53 12.26
C GLU A 83 -18.42 -36.20 13.66
N VAL A 84 -17.13 -36.41 13.87
CA VAL A 84 -16.44 -35.98 15.08
C VAL A 84 -15.55 -34.79 14.74
N TRP A 85 -15.75 -33.70 15.48
CA TRP A 85 -14.99 -32.48 15.36
C TRP A 85 -14.19 -32.23 16.62
N TYR A 86 -12.87 -32.08 16.48
CA TYR A 86 -11.99 -31.70 17.59
C TYR A 86 -11.78 -30.19 17.58
N ILE A 87 -11.89 -29.58 18.75
CA ILE A 87 -11.63 -28.16 18.98
C ILE A 87 -10.45 -28.03 19.94
N ASN A 88 -9.41 -27.34 19.50
CA ASN A 88 -8.25 -27.03 20.32
C ASN A 88 -8.51 -25.78 21.15
N LYS A 89 -8.41 -25.93 22.48
CA LYS A 89 -8.63 -24.88 23.49
C LYS A 89 -7.32 -24.25 23.96
N VAL A 90 -6.19 -24.60 23.35
CA VAL A 90 -4.87 -24.03 23.69
C VAL A 90 -4.84 -22.53 23.39
N TYR A 91 -4.04 -21.80 24.15
CA TYR A 91 -3.77 -20.39 23.87
C TYR A 91 -2.89 -20.27 22.62
N SER A 92 -3.35 -19.51 21.63
CA SER A 92 -2.53 -19.10 20.49
C SER A 92 -2.14 -17.64 20.70
N LEU A 93 -0.90 -17.39 21.12
CA LEU A 93 -0.43 -16.08 21.58
C LEU A 93 0.26 -15.22 20.51
N ASP A 94 0.53 -15.78 19.34
CA ASP A 94 1.44 -15.24 18.34
C ASP A 94 0.72 -14.92 17.01
N VAL A 95 -0.57 -14.58 17.04
CA VAL A 95 -1.36 -14.26 15.85
C VAL A 95 -1.00 -12.87 15.32
N LYS A 96 -0.17 -12.84 14.28
CA LYS A 96 0.37 -11.60 13.70
C LYS A 96 -0.70 -10.85 12.89
N TRP A 97 -0.77 -9.53 13.07
CA TRP A 97 -1.62 -8.64 12.28
C TRP A 97 -0.82 -7.45 11.75
N GLY A 98 -1.34 -6.80 10.71
CA GLY A 98 -0.74 -5.57 10.21
C GLY A 98 -1.59 -4.89 9.15
N THR A 99 -1.36 -3.59 8.98
CA THR A 99 -2.04 -2.76 7.99
C THR A 99 -1.55 -3.09 6.58
N ALA A 100 -2.43 -3.65 5.76
CA ALA A 100 -2.11 -3.99 4.37
C ALA A 100 -1.84 -2.76 3.49
N THR A 101 -2.59 -1.69 3.75
CA THR A 101 -2.47 -0.39 3.08
C THR A 101 -2.10 0.64 4.13
N PRO A 102 -1.23 1.61 3.84
CA PRO A 102 -0.96 2.71 4.75
C PRO A 102 -2.24 3.45 5.17
N ILE A 103 -2.25 3.92 6.41
CA ILE A 103 -3.26 4.81 6.99
C ILE A 103 -2.84 6.22 6.63
N GLN A 104 -3.63 6.90 5.79
CA GLN A 104 -3.37 8.29 5.45
C GLN A 104 -3.86 9.17 6.60
N LEU A 105 -2.92 9.75 7.35
CA LEU A 105 -3.22 10.62 8.48
C LEU A 105 -2.63 12.00 8.22
N GLN A 106 -3.39 13.07 8.48
CA GLN A 106 -2.81 14.40 8.62
C GLN A 106 -2.27 14.53 10.05
N ASP A 107 -0.95 14.64 10.19
CA ASP A 107 -0.31 14.81 11.50
C ASP A 107 -0.89 16.05 12.20
N PRO A 108 -1.38 15.92 13.45
CA PRO A 108 -2.07 17.01 14.13
C PRO A 108 -1.14 18.18 14.49
N LYS A 109 0.16 17.92 14.69
CA LYS A 109 1.16 18.92 15.10
C LYS A 109 1.71 19.68 13.90
N TYR A 110 2.04 18.96 12.83
CA TYR A 110 2.71 19.53 11.65
C TYR A 110 1.76 19.78 10.48
N LYS A 111 0.52 19.29 10.53
CA LYS A 111 -0.51 19.39 9.48
C LYS A 111 -0.09 18.81 8.13
N VAL A 112 0.90 17.92 8.12
CA VAL A 112 1.40 17.21 6.93
C VAL A 112 0.74 15.83 6.85
N PHE A 113 0.39 15.39 5.64
CA PHE A 113 -0.10 14.02 5.42
C PHE A 113 1.05 13.02 5.48
N ILE A 114 0.88 12.00 6.31
CA ILE A 114 1.87 10.95 6.58
C ILE A 114 1.20 9.58 6.40
N PRO A 115 1.77 8.69 5.57
CA PRO A 115 1.25 7.34 5.39
C PRO A 115 1.75 6.42 6.52
N LEU A 116 0.93 6.19 7.54
CA LEU A 116 1.29 5.32 8.66
C LEU A 116 1.09 3.85 8.32
N ARG A 117 1.96 2.98 8.82
CA ARG A 117 1.76 1.54 8.87
C ARG A 117 1.86 1.08 10.31
N SER A 118 1.07 0.09 10.66
CA SER A 118 1.08 -0.50 11.99
C SER A 118 1.02 -2.01 11.89
N PHE A 119 1.75 -2.67 12.78
CA PHE A 119 1.73 -4.12 12.90
C PHE A 119 1.88 -4.55 14.36
N GLY A 120 1.53 -5.79 14.61
CA GLY A 120 1.70 -6.39 15.92
C GLY A 120 1.21 -7.82 15.96
N GLN A 121 0.79 -8.26 17.13
CA GLN A 121 0.27 -9.60 17.33
C GLN A 121 -0.80 -9.61 18.41
N PHE A 122 -1.65 -10.63 18.38
CA PHE A 122 -2.69 -10.82 19.37
C PHE A 122 -2.79 -12.28 19.76
N GLY A 123 -3.32 -12.49 20.96
CA GLY A 123 -3.50 -13.80 21.57
C GLY A 123 -4.98 -14.16 21.67
N ILE A 124 -5.32 -15.40 21.34
CA ILE A 124 -6.70 -15.90 21.37
C ILE A 124 -6.79 -17.28 22.00
N GLN A 125 -8.00 -17.60 22.42
CA GLN A 125 -8.43 -18.94 22.79
C GLN A 125 -9.84 -19.18 22.27
N ILE A 126 -10.15 -20.41 21.87
CA ILE A 126 -11.55 -20.81 21.67
C ILE A 126 -12.19 -21.00 23.05
N ASP A 127 -13.25 -20.25 23.36
CA ASP A 127 -13.93 -20.27 24.65
C ASP A 127 -15.29 -20.99 24.58
N ASP A 128 -16.09 -20.71 23.55
CA ASP A 128 -17.36 -21.40 23.27
C ASP A 128 -17.25 -22.20 21.97
N SER A 129 -17.05 -23.52 22.11
CA SER A 129 -16.84 -24.42 20.98
C SER A 129 -18.07 -24.55 20.07
N ARG A 130 -19.29 -24.46 20.61
CA ARG A 130 -20.51 -24.54 19.78
C ARG A 130 -20.69 -23.28 18.95
N LYS A 131 -20.55 -22.12 19.58
CA LYS A 131 -20.64 -20.82 18.91
C LYS A 131 -19.54 -20.67 17.86
N PHE A 132 -18.33 -21.10 18.17
CA PHE A 132 -17.20 -21.12 17.24
C PHE A 132 -17.47 -22.00 16.01
N MET A 133 -17.88 -23.26 16.23
CA MET A 133 -18.14 -24.20 15.14
C MET A 133 -19.30 -23.72 14.23
N THR A 134 -20.40 -23.27 14.83
CA THR A 134 -21.61 -22.88 14.09
C THR A 134 -21.46 -21.57 13.32
N LYS A 135 -20.70 -20.60 13.86
CA LYS A 135 -20.57 -19.27 13.24
C LYS A 135 -19.34 -19.09 12.35
N LEU A 136 -18.24 -19.82 12.58
CA LEU A 136 -16.98 -19.63 11.84
C LEU A 136 -16.52 -20.83 11.01
N VAL A 137 -16.55 -22.04 11.57
CA VAL A 137 -15.96 -23.20 10.90
C VAL A 137 -16.83 -23.69 9.74
N GLY A 138 -18.15 -23.70 9.93
CA GLY A 138 -19.10 -24.02 8.87
C GLY A 138 -18.86 -25.41 8.27
N THR A 139 -18.56 -25.47 6.97
CA THR A 139 -18.36 -26.72 6.21
C THR A 139 -16.89 -27.01 5.88
N LEU A 140 -15.94 -26.28 6.48
CA LEU A 140 -14.52 -26.56 6.28
C LEU A 140 -14.17 -27.95 6.82
N GLY A 141 -13.04 -28.54 6.42
CA GLY A 141 -12.52 -29.76 7.05
C GLY A 141 -11.57 -29.47 8.21
N THR A 142 -10.91 -28.31 8.15
CA THR A 142 -9.99 -27.80 9.15
C THR A 142 -10.11 -26.28 9.22
N PHE A 143 -9.85 -25.71 10.40
CA PHE A 143 -9.83 -24.27 10.61
C PHE A 143 -8.58 -23.90 11.41
N ASN A 144 -7.73 -23.07 10.84
CA ASN A 144 -6.41 -22.74 11.41
C ASN A 144 -6.21 -21.22 11.61
N LYS A 145 -5.01 -20.86 12.01
CA LYS A 145 -4.57 -19.47 12.23
C LYS A 145 -4.72 -18.55 11.02
N ASN A 146 -4.47 -19.06 9.81
CA ASN A 146 -4.63 -18.28 8.59
C ASN A 146 -6.10 -17.97 8.30
N ASP A 147 -7.01 -18.89 8.63
CA ASP A 147 -8.44 -18.68 8.47
C ASP A 147 -8.94 -17.55 9.39
N ILE A 148 -8.51 -17.54 10.66
CA ILE A 148 -8.81 -16.43 11.59
C ILE A 148 -8.36 -15.09 11.01
N LEU A 149 -7.12 -15.03 10.53
CA LEU A 149 -6.60 -13.81 9.92
C LEU A 149 -7.42 -13.38 8.71
N LYS A 150 -7.85 -14.33 7.87
CA LYS A 150 -8.67 -14.05 6.69
C LYS A 150 -10.04 -13.48 7.07
N TYR A 151 -10.74 -14.12 8.01
CA TYR A 151 -12.09 -13.71 8.42
C TYR A 151 -12.10 -12.38 9.17
N PHE A 152 -11.15 -12.17 10.08
CA PHE A 152 -11.12 -10.98 10.94
C PHE A 152 -10.24 -9.84 10.41
N ARG A 153 -9.59 -10.00 9.24
CA ARG A 153 -8.77 -8.95 8.61
C ARG A 153 -9.49 -7.61 8.55
N GLY A 154 -10.73 -7.61 8.06
CA GLY A 154 -11.53 -6.40 7.93
C GLY A 154 -11.84 -5.73 9.27
N LEU A 155 -12.11 -6.53 10.30
CA LEU A 155 -12.33 -6.06 11.66
C LEU A 155 -11.06 -5.39 12.20
N PHE A 156 -9.94 -6.09 12.19
CA PHE A 156 -8.67 -5.58 12.73
C PHE A 156 -8.22 -4.31 12.00
N LEU A 157 -8.28 -4.31 10.66
CA LEU A 157 -7.88 -3.15 9.87
C LEU A 157 -8.76 -1.93 10.15
N THR A 158 -10.07 -2.11 10.26
CA THR A 158 -11.00 -1.02 10.55
C THR A 158 -10.79 -0.47 11.95
N LYS A 159 -10.74 -1.35 12.96
CA LYS A 159 -10.59 -0.95 14.38
C LYS A 159 -9.22 -0.33 14.66
N ALA A 160 -8.14 -0.91 14.14
CA ALA A 160 -6.79 -0.36 14.25
C ALA A 160 -6.69 1.03 13.62
N LYS A 161 -7.19 1.21 12.39
CA LYS A 161 -7.19 2.51 11.71
C LYS A 161 -7.95 3.58 12.50
N ASP A 162 -9.16 3.25 12.92
CA ASP A 162 -10.04 4.13 13.69
C ASP A 162 -9.41 4.53 15.03
N ALA A 163 -8.87 3.56 15.77
CA ALA A 163 -8.22 3.79 17.06
C ALA A 163 -6.98 4.66 16.94
N ILE A 164 -6.03 4.27 16.08
CA ILE A 164 -4.75 4.98 15.91
C ILE A 164 -5.01 6.43 15.45
N SER A 165 -5.87 6.60 14.45
CA SER A 165 -6.15 7.94 13.91
C SER A 165 -6.89 8.82 14.91
N SER A 166 -7.91 8.27 15.58
CA SER A 166 -8.70 9.02 16.57
C SER A 166 -7.86 9.44 17.78
N TYR A 167 -6.99 8.54 18.25
CA TYR A 167 -6.12 8.80 19.38
C TYR A 167 -5.14 9.93 19.07
N LEU A 168 -4.44 9.84 17.93
CA LEU A 168 -3.52 10.89 17.48
C LEU A 168 -4.19 12.25 17.34
N ILE A 169 -5.38 12.30 16.72
CA ILE A 169 -6.08 13.55 16.49
C ILE A 169 -6.59 14.17 17.80
N LYS A 170 -7.14 13.37 18.72
CA LYS A 170 -7.72 13.86 19.98
C LYS A 170 -6.67 14.34 20.97
N GLU A 171 -5.58 13.60 21.10
CA GLU A 171 -4.50 13.93 22.02
C GLU A 171 -3.47 14.89 21.42
N GLU A 172 -3.67 15.31 20.16
CA GLU A 172 -2.75 16.15 19.38
C GLU A 172 -1.30 15.61 19.33
N ILE A 173 -1.15 14.29 19.41
CA ILE A 173 0.15 13.60 19.39
C ILE A 173 0.64 13.51 17.94
N SER A 174 1.92 13.84 17.71
CA SER A 174 2.52 13.61 16.39
C SER A 174 2.66 12.12 16.10
N ALA A 175 2.48 11.75 14.84
CA ALA A 175 2.74 10.40 14.37
C ALA A 175 4.20 9.94 14.61
N LEU A 176 5.14 10.88 14.76
CA LEU A 176 6.54 10.59 15.07
C LEU A 176 6.77 10.24 16.56
N GLU A 177 5.84 10.63 17.43
CA GLU A 177 5.90 10.46 18.89
C GLU A 177 5.00 9.30 19.38
N ILE A 178 4.22 8.70 18.48
CA ILE A 178 3.20 7.69 18.81
C ILE A 178 3.75 6.42 19.45
N ASN A 179 5.01 6.07 19.17
CA ASN A 179 5.62 4.87 19.71
C ASN A 179 5.76 4.91 21.25
N ALA A 180 5.63 6.08 21.87
CA ALA A 180 5.56 6.22 23.33
C ALA A 180 4.22 5.77 23.93
N TYR A 181 3.19 5.53 23.10
CA TYR A 181 1.81 5.25 23.53
C TYR A 181 1.30 3.89 23.04
N LEU A 182 2.20 2.97 22.66
CA LEU A 182 1.82 1.67 22.10
C LEU A 182 1.04 0.79 23.08
N ASP A 183 1.38 0.82 24.37
CA ASP A 183 0.70 0.02 25.39
C ASP A 183 -0.75 0.48 25.59
N GLU A 184 -0.98 1.79 25.70
CA GLU A 184 -2.32 2.37 25.83
C GLU A 184 -3.17 2.09 24.58
N LEU A 185 -2.59 2.24 23.39
CA LEU A 185 -3.25 1.90 22.13
C LEU A 185 -3.60 0.41 22.04
N SER A 186 -2.72 -0.46 22.55
CA SER A 186 -2.91 -1.91 22.60
C SER A 186 -4.10 -2.28 23.49
N GLU A 187 -4.19 -1.71 24.68
CA GLU A 187 -5.32 -1.93 25.60
C GLU A 187 -6.63 -1.42 25.01
N PHE A 188 -6.63 -0.20 24.46
CA PHE A 188 -7.82 0.38 23.84
C PHE A 188 -8.33 -0.48 22.68
N LEU A 189 -7.43 -0.96 21.82
CA LEU A 189 -7.80 -1.86 20.72
C LEU A 189 -8.32 -3.20 21.20
N CYS A 190 -7.68 -3.79 22.21
CA CYS A 190 -8.12 -5.03 22.82
C CYS A 190 -9.57 -4.93 23.31
N GLN A 191 -9.91 -3.87 24.05
CA GLN A 191 -11.26 -3.64 24.57
C GLN A 191 -12.29 -3.45 23.46
N ARG A 192 -11.92 -2.80 22.34
CA ARG A 192 -12.85 -2.52 21.22
C ARG A 192 -13.09 -3.71 20.31
N ILE A 193 -12.14 -4.65 20.24
CA ILE A 193 -12.21 -5.85 19.39
C ILE A 193 -12.86 -7.01 20.13
N LYS A 194 -12.58 -7.14 21.43
CA LYS A 194 -13.02 -8.26 22.27
C LYS A 194 -14.51 -8.62 22.13
N PRO A 195 -15.48 -7.67 22.21
CA PRO A 195 -16.91 -8.02 22.12
C PRO A 195 -17.27 -8.68 20.79
N THR A 196 -16.68 -8.23 19.69
CA THR A 196 -16.93 -8.85 18.38
C THR A 196 -16.36 -10.27 18.32
N MET A 197 -15.23 -10.57 18.95
CA MET A 197 -14.67 -11.93 18.94
C MET A 197 -15.45 -12.88 19.86
N ASP A 198 -15.94 -12.37 21.01
CA ASP A 198 -16.78 -13.13 21.95
C ASP A 198 -18.09 -13.61 21.28
N ASP A 199 -18.63 -12.82 20.33
CA ASP A 199 -19.79 -13.19 19.51
C ASP A 199 -19.56 -14.40 18.60
N TYR A 200 -18.31 -14.76 18.34
CA TYR A 200 -17.91 -15.96 17.59
C TYR A 200 -17.32 -17.06 18.48
N GLY A 201 -17.40 -16.91 19.81
CA GLY A 201 -16.88 -17.90 20.76
C GLY A 201 -15.35 -17.89 20.88
N ILE A 202 -14.70 -16.80 20.45
CA ILE A 202 -13.25 -16.62 20.55
C ILE A 202 -12.97 -15.58 21.62
N LYS A 203 -12.25 -15.99 22.66
CA LYS A 203 -11.76 -15.10 23.71
C LYS A 203 -10.46 -14.45 23.26
N LEU A 204 -10.49 -13.12 23.14
CA LEU A 204 -9.28 -12.31 22.95
C LEU A 204 -8.55 -12.17 24.29
N LEU A 205 -7.31 -12.65 24.36
CA LEU A 205 -6.47 -12.65 25.57
C LEU A 205 -5.70 -11.34 25.69
N ASN A 206 -5.05 -10.94 24.60
CA ASN A 206 -4.28 -9.71 24.49
C ASN A 206 -4.27 -9.26 23.03
N PHE A 207 -3.97 -7.98 22.82
CA PHE A 207 -3.78 -7.40 21.50
C PHE A 207 -2.67 -6.38 21.61
N TYR A 208 -1.57 -6.59 20.91
CA TYR A 208 -0.40 -5.73 20.93
C TYR A 208 -0.22 -5.02 19.59
N VAL A 209 0.02 -3.72 19.68
CA VAL A 209 0.60 -2.91 18.62
C VAL A 209 2.10 -2.86 18.88
N ASN A 210 2.88 -3.56 18.07
CA ASN A 210 4.32 -3.66 18.31
C ASN A 210 5.07 -2.45 17.76
N ASP A 211 4.58 -1.87 16.66
CA ASP A 211 5.25 -0.76 15.98
C ASP A 211 4.24 0.03 15.14
N ILE A 212 4.46 1.34 15.09
CA ILE A 212 3.81 2.24 14.14
C ILE A 212 4.93 3.03 13.45
N ASN A 213 5.05 2.82 12.14
CA ASN A 213 6.10 3.43 11.34
C ASN A 213 5.54 4.18 10.13
N VAL A 214 6.44 4.98 9.57
CA VAL A 214 6.24 5.76 8.36
C VAL A 214 7.28 5.29 7.34
N PRO A 215 6.91 5.06 6.07
CA PRO A 215 7.86 4.77 5.01
C PRO A 215 8.89 5.89 4.91
N GLU A 216 10.17 5.58 5.12
CA GLU A 216 11.25 6.58 5.09
C GLU A 216 11.52 7.14 3.69
N ASP A 217 11.11 6.40 2.67
CA ASP A 217 11.26 6.77 1.27
C ASP A 217 10.22 7.81 0.81
N ASP A 218 9.16 8.02 1.58
CA ASP A 218 8.07 8.96 1.27
C ASP A 218 8.54 10.42 1.27
N ALA A 219 8.14 11.16 0.22
CA ALA A 219 8.58 12.53 0.01
C ALA A 219 8.07 13.51 1.07
N ALA A 220 6.87 13.30 1.63
CA ALA A 220 6.34 14.15 2.69
C ALA A 220 7.07 13.89 4.02
N VAL A 221 7.37 12.62 4.31
CA VAL A 221 8.14 12.22 5.50
C VAL A 221 9.56 12.79 5.45
N LYS A 222 10.26 12.66 4.32
CA LYS A 222 11.61 13.24 4.14
C LYS A 222 11.61 14.75 4.38
N LYS A 223 10.71 15.47 3.71
CA LYS A 223 10.59 16.93 3.89
C LYS A 223 10.30 17.33 5.33
N LEU A 224 9.45 16.57 6.02
CA LEU A 224 9.16 16.82 7.43
C LEU A 224 10.40 16.59 8.31
N LYS A 225 11.12 15.47 8.12
CA LYS A 225 12.37 15.19 8.83
C LYS A 225 13.43 16.27 8.57
N ASP A 226 13.60 16.70 7.31
CA ASP A 226 14.55 17.76 6.94
C ASP A 226 14.17 19.10 7.60
N ALA A 227 12.89 19.46 7.60
CA ALA A 227 12.41 20.68 8.26
C ALA A 227 12.60 20.63 9.78
N LEU A 228 12.39 19.47 10.41
CA LEU A 228 12.63 19.27 11.83
C LEU A 228 14.11 19.31 12.18
N ALA A 229 14.97 18.69 11.36
CA ALA A 229 16.42 18.74 11.53
C ALA A 229 16.94 20.18 11.40
N LYS A 230 16.46 20.92 10.38
CA LYS A 230 16.80 22.32 10.19
C LYS A 230 16.32 23.20 11.35
N LYS A 231 15.12 22.95 11.87
CA LYS A 231 14.63 23.63 13.08
C LYS A 231 15.52 23.35 14.29
N ALA A 232 15.88 22.08 14.52
CA ALA A 232 16.77 21.71 15.61
C ALA A 232 18.16 22.35 15.46
N GLU A 233 18.70 22.43 14.25
CA GLU A 233 19.96 23.13 13.96
C GLU A 233 19.89 24.62 14.34
N MET A 234 18.84 25.31 13.88
CA MET A 234 18.56 26.70 14.24
C MET A 234 18.48 26.90 15.76
N ASP A 235 17.78 26.00 16.45
CA ASP A 235 17.62 26.04 17.91
C ASP A 235 18.95 25.79 18.65
N ILE A 236 19.79 24.87 18.16
CA ILE A 236 21.10 24.54 18.76
C ILE A 236 22.11 25.68 18.58
N VAL A 237 22.21 26.21 17.36
CA VAL A 237 23.21 27.24 17.02
C VAL A 237 22.73 28.63 17.44
N GLY A 238 21.42 28.81 17.68
CA GLY A 238 20.84 30.05 18.19
C GLY A 238 20.59 31.11 17.12
N TYR A 239 20.37 30.71 15.87
CA TYR A 239 19.99 31.62 14.79
C TYR A 239 18.58 31.32 14.29
N ASN A 240 17.85 32.35 13.85
CA ASN A 240 16.50 32.22 13.31
C ASN A 240 16.51 32.19 11.76
N TYR A 241 15.38 31.82 11.16
CA TYR A 241 15.24 31.72 9.70
C TYR A 241 15.59 33.03 8.97
N THR A 242 15.25 34.19 9.55
CA THR A 242 15.59 35.50 8.96
C THR A 242 17.09 35.77 8.98
N GLN A 243 17.79 35.37 10.04
CA GLN A 243 19.24 35.47 10.15
C GLN A 243 19.91 34.52 9.17
N GLU A 244 19.47 33.26 9.07
CA GLU A 244 19.98 32.29 8.10
C GLU A 244 19.89 32.83 6.67
N ARG A 245 18.70 33.29 6.26
CA ARG A 245 18.50 33.85 4.92
C ARG A 245 19.36 35.09 4.69
N SER A 246 19.61 35.90 5.71
CA SER A 246 20.53 37.04 5.59
C SER A 246 21.98 36.58 5.36
N PHE A 247 22.44 35.52 6.05
CA PHE A 247 23.76 34.94 5.84
C PHE A 247 23.88 34.28 4.47
N ASP A 248 22.89 33.52 4.01
CA ASP A 248 22.83 32.94 2.67
C ASP A 248 22.95 34.03 1.58
N THR A 249 22.26 35.15 1.79
CA THR A 249 22.26 36.28 0.84
C THR A 249 23.64 36.96 0.80
N LEU A 250 24.26 37.15 1.96
CA LEU A 250 25.62 37.70 2.07
C LEU A 250 26.65 36.75 1.46
N GLU A 251 26.54 35.45 1.70
CA GLU A 251 27.43 34.45 1.12
C GLU A 251 27.27 34.36 -0.40
N GLY A 252 26.04 34.40 -0.91
CA GLY A 252 25.74 34.46 -2.34
C GLY A 252 26.27 35.73 -3.02
N ALA A 253 26.24 36.88 -2.32
CA ALA A 253 26.85 38.12 -2.79
C ALA A 253 28.39 38.03 -2.80
N ALA A 254 29.00 37.42 -1.78
CA ALA A 254 30.45 37.24 -1.68
C ALA A 254 31.01 36.21 -2.67
N LYS A 255 30.25 35.16 -3.01
CA LYS A 255 30.62 34.17 -4.03
C LYS A 255 30.55 34.74 -5.46
N ASN A 256 29.76 35.81 -5.68
CA ASN A 256 29.69 36.54 -6.95
C ASN A 256 30.76 37.63 -7.08
N THR A 257 32.04 37.28 -6.87
CA THR A 257 33.20 38.19 -7.00
C THR A 257 33.70 38.36 -8.45
N GLY A 258 32.99 37.78 -9.43
CA GLY A 258 33.41 37.70 -10.83
C GLY A 258 33.00 38.86 -11.75
N VAL A 259 32.39 39.93 -11.25
CA VAL A 259 32.10 41.13 -12.08
C VAL A 259 32.97 42.28 -11.58
N GLY A 260 34.13 42.41 -12.22
CA GLY A 260 35.12 43.43 -11.90
C GLY A 260 34.53 44.84 -11.91
N GLN A 261 34.90 45.60 -10.88
CA GLN A 261 35.26 47.01 -10.98
C GLN A 261 34.22 47.93 -11.63
N SER A 262 33.10 48.20 -10.93
CA SER A 262 32.48 49.53 -10.99
C SER A 262 31.74 49.88 -9.68
N GLY A 263 32.42 50.68 -8.84
CA GLY A 263 31.81 51.75 -8.04
C GLY A 263 30.90 51.46 -6.84
N LEU A 264 30.39 50.24 -6.60
CA LEU A 264 29.34 50.06 -5.58
C LEU A 264 29.58 48.96 -4.53
N MET A 265 30.74 48.29 -4.56
CA MET A 265 31.07 47.23 -3.59
C MET A 265 31.58 47.76 -2.23
N GLY A 266 31.63 49.09 -2.04
CA GLY A 266 32.16 49.72 -0.82
C GLY A 266 31.20 50.61 -0.03
N ALA A 267 29.96 50.83 -0.49
CA ALA A 267 29.10 51.89 0.09
C ALA A 267 27.64 51.50 0.39
N GLY A 268 27.23 50.24 0.16
CA GLY A 268 25.79 49.92 0.07
C GLY A 268 25.16 49.02 1.13
N ILE A 269 25.94 48.27 1.93
CA ILE A 269 25.35 47.21 2.80
C ILE A 269 25.64 47.46 4.30
N GLY A 270 26.46 48.46 4.63
CA GLY A 270 26.69 48.93 6.01
C GLY A 270 25.93 50.21 6.41
N LEU A 271 25.17 50.83 5.51
CA LEU A 271 24.50 52.13 5.72
C LEU A 271 22.97 52.00 5.85
N GLY A 272 22.51 50.99 6.59
CA GLY A 272 21.10 50.73 6.89
C GLY A 272 20.67 51.10 8.31
N MET A 273 21.49 51.83 9.07
CA MET A 273 21.11 52.42 10.36
C MET A 273 21.50 53.90 10.38
N GLY A 274 20.49 54.77 10.30
CA GLY A 274 20.54 56.12 10.89
C GLY A 274 21.14 57.25 10.04
N VAL A 275 20.25 58.05 9.47
CA VAL A 275 20.34 59.53 9.34
C VAL A 275 21.44 60.13 8.44
N GLY A 276 21.00 60.67 7.30
CA GLY A 276 21.47 61.97 6.80
C GLY A 276 22.41 61.97 5.59
N VAL A 277 21.89 61.84 4.36
CA VAL A 277 22.59 62.29 3.14
C VAL A 277 21.59 62.82 2.10
N GLY A 278 21.12 64.05 2.28
CA GLY A 278 20.24 64.76 1.33
C GLY A 278 20.97 65.58 0.25
N GLY A 279 22.31 65.58 0.23
CA GLY A 279 23.10 66.53 -0.59
C GLY A 279 23.75 65.98 -1.87
N ALA A 280 23.83 64.67 -2.07
CA ALA A 280 24.67 64.08 -3.13
C ALA A 280 23.92 63.70 -4.43
N PHE A 281 22.59 63.90 -4.49
CA PHE A 281 21.75 63.40 -5.58
C PHE A 281 21.72 64.31 -6.84
N GLY A 282 22.15 65.56 -6.73
CA GLY A 282 22.06 66.56 -7.81
C GLY A 282 23.12 66.41 -8.92
N GLY A 283 24.29 65.86 -8.62
CA GLY A 283 25.40 65.76 -9.59
C GLY A 283 25.37 64.51 -10.49
N VAL A 284 24.62 63.48 -10.10
CA VAL A 284 24.62 62.18 -10.79
C VAL A 284 23.64 62.16 -11.98
N MET A 285 22.65 63.05 -12.02
CA MET A 285 21.64 63.06 -13.08
C MET A 285 22.09 63.74 -14.40
N GLY A 286 23.25 64.42 -14.41
CA GLY A 286 23.80 65.07 -15.61
C GLY A 286 24.56 64.12 -16.55
N GLY A 287 24.90 62.90 -16.11
CA GLY A 287 25.75 61.96 -16.86
C GLY A 287 25.01 60.81 -17.55
N ILE A 288 23.68 60.74 -17.45
CA ILE A 288 22.89 59.58 -17.95
C ILE A 288 22.45 59.76 -19.42
N THR A 289 22.69 60.92 -20.04
CA THR A 289 22.24 61.23 -21.41
C THR A 289 23.24 60.83 -22.52
N GLU A 290 24.39 60.23 -22.22
CA GLU A 290 25.43 59.92 -23.21
C GLU A 290 25.71 58.43 -23.48
N ASN A 291 24.92 57.49 -22.94
CA ASN A 291 25.17 56.06 -23.20
C ASN A 291 23.88 55.27 -23.52
N ILE A 292 23.25 55.62 -24.63
CA ILE A 292 22.32 54.71 -25.31
C ILE A 292 23.16 53.62 -25.99
N ASN A 293 23.34 52.51 -25.29
CA ASN A 293 24.04 51.34 -25.79
C ASN A 293 23.04 50.45 -26.55
N THR A 294 23.20 50.37 -27.87
CA THR A 294 22.39 49.57 -28.81
C THR A 294 22.72 48.08 -28.76
N LYS A 295 22.67 47.47 -27.56
CA LYS A 295 22.90 46.02 -27.44
C LYS A 295 21.57 45.27 -27.55
N GLU A 296 21.56 44.27 -28.42
CA GLU A 296 20.45 43.34 -28.56
C GLU A 296 20.23 42.62 -27.21
N THR A 297 18.96 42.46 -26.83
CA THR A 297 18.55 41.81 -25.58
C THR A 297 17.65 40.62 -25.89
N LYS A 298 17.75 39.56 -25.08
CA LYS A 298 16.92 38.34 -25.13
C LYS A 298 16.28 38.11 -23.77
N ASN A 299 15.19 37.34 -23.70
CA ASN A 299 14.59 36.96 -22.43
C ASN A 299 15.30 35.73 -21.84
N CYS A 300 15.50 35.73 -20.52
CA CYS A 300 16.04 34.60 -19.77
C CYS A 300 15.06 33.41 -19.84
N PRO A 301 15.51 32.20 -20.25
CA PRO A 301 14.64 31.03 -20.36
C PRO A 301 14.05 30.49 -19.04
N GLU A 302 14.62 30.87 -17.89
CA GLU A 302 14.16 30.38 -16.58
C GLU A 302 13.21 31.37 -15.89
N CYS A 303 13.59 32.65 -15.81
CA CYS A 303 12.83 33.65 -15.07
C CYS A 303 12.14 34.70 -15.96
N GLY A 304 12.35 34.66 -17.28
CA GLY A 304 11.74 35.58 -18.23
C GLY A 304 12.37 36.98 -18.30
N ASN A 305 13.38 37.27 -17.48
CA ASN A 305 13.97 38.60 -17.36
C ASN A 305 14.83 38.99 -18.58
N LEU A 306 14.83 40.27 -18.97
CA LEU A 306 15.62 40.77 -20.11
C LEU A 306 17.12 40.75 -19.80
N ILE A 307 17.90 40.14 -20.69
CA ILE A 307 19.37 39.99 -20.59
C ILE A 307 20.03 40.32 -21.93
N ASP A 308 21.24 40.86 -21.92
CA ASP A 308 22.01 41.06 -23.16
C ASP A 308 22.32 39.71 -23.83
N VAL A 309 22.35 39.66 -25.17
CA VAL A 309 22.58 38.39 -25.90
C VAL A 309 23.91 37.74 -25.50
N ASP A 310 24.93 38.56 -25.23
CA ASP A 310 26.31 38.16 -24.91
C ASP A 310 26.51 37.70 -23.44
N LYS A 311 25.49 37.84 -22.58
CA LYS A 311 25.59 37.50 -21.15
C LYS A 311 25.36 36.01 -20.92
N ARG A 312 26.43 35.33 -20.49
CA ARG A 312 26.42 33.90 -20.13
C ARG A 312 25.51 33.57 -18.94
N PHE A 313 25.36 34.45 -17.95
CA PHE A 313 24.51 34.18 -16.79
C PHE A 313 23.43 35.25 -16.64
N CYS A 314 22.20 34.85 -16.31
CA CYS A 314 21.14 35.78 -15.99
C CYS A 314 21.44 36.47 -14.66
N SER A 315 21.50 37.80 -14.66
CA SER A 315 21.78 38.62 -13.48
C SER A 315 20.70 38.57 -12.40
N ALA A 316 19.51 38.07 -12.71
CA ALA A 316 18.39 38.02 -11.76
C ALA A 316 18.20 36.65 -11.10
N CYS A 317 18.33 35.56 -11.86
CA CYS A 317 18.14 34.20 -11.33
C CYS A 317 19.41 33.33 -11.33
N GLY A 318 20.51 33.79 -11.91
CA GLY A 318 21.77 33.04 -11.98
C GLY A 318 21.83 31.98 -13.08
N PHE A 319 20.80 31.86 -13.93
CA PHE A 319 20.73 30.86 -15.00
C PHE A 319 21.86 31.00 -16.03
N ASP A 320 22.66 29.95 -16.26
CA ASP A 320 23.68 29.92 -17.32
C ASP A 320 23.01 29.72 -18.70
N THR A 321 22.95 30.77 -19.49
CA THR A 321 22.38 30.83 -20.84
C THR A 321 23.20 30.06 -21.87
N HIS A 322 24.41 29.62 -21.53
CA HIS A 322 25.25 28.73 -22.36
C HIS A 322 25.21 27.27 -21.89
N THR A 323 24.66 26.97 -20.71
CA THR A 323 24.34 25.57 -20.40
C THR A 323 23.25 25.10 -21.35
N LYS A 324 23.63 24.26 -22.31
CA LYS A 324 22.68 23.36 -22.95
C LYS A 324 22.02 22.59 -21.82
N LYS A 325 20.74 22.87 -21.54
CA LYS A 325 19.92 22.01 -20.68
C LYS A 325 20.23 20.58 -21.11
N ASP A 326 20.55 19.72 -20.15
CA ASP A 326 20.48 18.28 -20.38
C ASP A 326 19.05 17.98 -20.85
N VAL A 327 18.89 17.86 -22.16
CA VAL A 327 17.63 17.60 -22.87
C VAL A 327 17.27 16.13 -22.67
N LYS A 328 17.03 15.72 -21.42
CA LYS A 328 16.49 14.39 -21.13
C LYS A 328 14.96 14.39 -21.11
N ASP A 329 14.34 15.56 -21.03
CA ASP A 329 12.89 15.72 -20.86
C ASP A 329 12.15 16.44 -22.00
N GLU A 330 12.81 16.69 -23.14
CA GLU A 330 12.11 17.18 -24.34
C GLU A 330 11.80 16.03 -25.31
N VAL A 331 10.63 16.13 -25.94
CA VAL A 331 10.17 15.28 -27.02
C VAL A 331 9.77 16.16 -28.19
N VAL A 332 10.07 15.69 -29.40
CA VAL A 332 9.69 16.37 -30.64
C VAL A 332 8.28 15.95 -31.03
N CYS A 333 7.40 16.92 -31.26
CA CYS A 333 6.04 16.66 -31.71
C CYS A 333 6.02 16.03 -33.10
N ARG A 334 5.31 14.90 -33.23
CA ARG A 334 5.18 14.19 -34.52
C ARG A 334 4.47 15.00 -35.61
N LYS A 335 3.67 16.00 -35.25
CA LYS A 335 2.83 16.76 -36.19
C LYS A 335 3.50 18.06 -36.65
N CYS A 336 4.03 18.85 -35.71
CA CYS A 336 4.58 20.19 -36.00
C CYS A 336 6.10 20.29 -35.86
N GLY A 337 6.77 19.23 -35.37
CA GLY A 337 8.22 19.24 -35.18
C GLY A 337 8.70 20.09 -33.99
N ASN A 338 7.82 20.75 -33.24
CA ASN A 338 8.25 21.53 -32.08
C ASN A 338 8.65 20.64 -30.90
N GLY A 339 9.70 21.04 -30.18
CA GLY A 339 10.12 20.41 -28.93
C GLY A 339 9.23 20.81 -27.76
N PHE A 340 8.81 19.87 -26.94
CA PHE A 340 8.03 20.15 -25.73
C PHE A 340 8.34 19.16 -24.62
N SER A 341 7.96 19.52 -23.39
CA SER A 341 8.23 18.68 -22.21
C SER A 341 7.47 17.35 -22.25
N LYS A 342 8.12 16.24 -21.92
CA LYS A 342 7.51 14.91 -21.71
C LYS A 342 6.39 14.89 -20.65
N LYS A 343 6.30 15.92 -19.80
CA LYS A 343 5.23 16.07 -18.81
C LYS A 343 3.92 16.59 -19.41
N ALA A 344 3.95 17.15 -20.62
CA ALA A 344 2.75 17.69 -21.27
C ALA A 344 1.90 16.57 -21.87
N LYS A 345 0.58 16.61 -21.63
CA LYS A 345 -0.39 15.66 -22.24
C LYS A 345 -0.65 15.95 -23.72
N PHE A 346 -0.41 17.19 -24.15
CA PHE A 346 -0.62 17.67 -25.51
C PHE A 346 0.56 18.57 -25.92
N CYS A 347 0.89 18.59 -27.21
CA CYS A 347 1.84 19.55 -27.76
C CYS A 347 1.31 20.98 -27.57
N PRO A 348 2.06 21.89 -26.91
CA PRO A 348 1.63 23.27 -26.67
C PRO A 348 1.34 24.08 -27.93
N GLU A 349 2.01 23.77 -29.04
CA GLU A 349 1.88 24.52 -30.30
C GLU A 349 0.70 24.09 -31.16
N CYS A 350 0.52 22.77 -31.35
CA CYS A 350 -0.43 22.25 -32.33
C CYS A 350 -1.58 21.45 -31.72
N GLY A 351 -1.63 21.33 -30.38
CA GLY A 351 -2.68 20.64 -29.64
C GLY A 351 -2.73 19.12 -29.84
N THR A 352 -1.76 18.53 -30.54
CA THR A 352 -1.74 17.08 -30.79
C THR A 352 -1.50 16.33 -29.47
N PRO A 353 -2.30 15.30 -29.13
CA PRO A 353 -2.06 14.49 -27.94
C PRO A 353 -0.70 13.81 -27.99
N TYR A 354 0.05 13.90 -26.90
CA TYR A 354 1.33 13.23 -26.77
C TYR A 354 1.11 11.76 -26.44
N ASN A 355 1.55 10.86 -27.33
CA ASN A 355 1.52 9.42 -27.07
C ASN A 355 2.97 8.92 -26.96
N PRO A 356 3.50 8.75 -25.74
CA PRO A 356 4.89 8.34 -25.55
C PRO A 356 5.11 6.88 -25.96
N CYS A 357 6.15 6.62 -26.75
CA CYS A 357 6.66 5.26 -26.91
C CYS A 357 7.22 4.76 -25.57
N PRO A 358 6.78 3.58 -25.07
CA PRO A 358 7.27 3.03 -23.79
C PRO A 358 8.77 2.75 -23.76
N SER A 359 9.42 2.64 -24.92
CA SER A 359 10.83 2.30 -25.02
C SER A 359 11.78 3.49 -25.17
N CYS A 360 11.38 4.54 -25.90
CA CYS A 360 12.26 5.67 -26.19
C CYS A 360 11.64 7.04 -25.87
N GLY A 361 10.36 7.10 -25.50
CA GLY A 361 9.66 8.35 -25.19
C GLY A 361 9.31 9.23 -26.39
N ALA A 362 9.54 8.77 -27.63
CA ALA A 362 9.12 9.51 -28.83
C ALA A 362 7.59 9.60 -28.92
N ASP A 363 7.08 10.73 -29.43
CA ASP A 363 5.65 10.92 -29.71
C ASP A 363 5.25 10.12 -30.96
N ILE A 364 4.34 9.14 -30.79
CA ILE A 364 3.92 8.23 -31.85
C ILE A 364 2.43 8.40 -32.21
N PRO A 365 2.01 8.03 -33.44
CA PRO A 365 0.60 7.94 -33.78
C PRO A 365 -0.11 6.86 -32.94
N LYS A 366 -1.37 7.11 -32.60
CA LYS A 366 -2.26 6.11 -31.99
C LYS A 366 -2.34 4.89 -32.92
N ASP A 367 -2.26 3.69 -32.36
CA ASP A 367 -2.37 2.39 -33.06
C ASP A 367 -1.17 1.98 -33.95
N THR A 368 0.02 2.54 -33.70
CA THR A 368 1.24 2.12 -34.42
C THR A 368 1.76 0.76 -33.93
N ALA A 369 1.99 -0.20 -34.84
CA ALA A 369 2.50 -1.52 -34.48
C ALA A 369 3.99 -1.53 -34.07
N LYS A 370 4.82 -0.66 -34.68
CA LYS A 370 6.26 -0.50 -34.40
C LYS A 370 6.62 0.98 -34.31
N CYS A 371 7.36 1.37 -33.28
CA CYS A 371 7.80 2.76 -33.12
C CYS A 371 8.68 3.21 -34.31
N PRO A 372 8.33 4.30 -35.01
CA PRO A 372 9.14 4.82 -36.13
C PRO A 372 10.53 5.30 -35.70
N SER A 373 10.67 5.74 -34.45
CA SER A 373 11.92 6.31 -33.94
C SER A 373 12.90 5.27 -33.38
N CYS A 374 12.42 4.15 -32.83
CA CYS A 374 13.30 3.14 -32.21
C CYS A 374 13.09 1.70 -32.72
N GLY A 375 12.16 1.47 -33.65
CA GLY A 375 11.91 0.17 -34.29
C GLY A 375 11.24 -0.90 -33.41
N LYS A 376 11.07 -0.66 -32.10
CA LYS A 376 10.46 -1.63 -31.17
C LYS A 376 8.95 -1.76 -31.36
N SER A 377 8.46 -3.00 -31.26
CA SER A 377 7.03 -3.32 -31.35
C SER A 377 6.26 -2.78 -30.15
N MET A 378 5.09 -2.21 -30.39
CA MET A 378 4.24 -1.67 -29.33
C MET A 378 3.49 -2.80 -28.60
N PRO A 379 3.54 -2.84 -27.25
CA PRO A 379 2.81 -3.84 -26.48
C PRO A 379 1.30 -3.62 -26.59
N LYS A 380 0.54 -4.72 -26.67
CA LYS A 380 -0.93 -4.70 -26.62
C LYS A 380 -1.39 -5.00 -25.19
N PRO A 381 -2.39 -4.27 -24.65
CA PRO A 381 -2.93 -4.58 -23.34
C PRO A 381 -3.59 -5.98 -23.35
N CYS A 382 -3.34 -6.76 -22.30
CA CYS A 382 -3.99 -8.05 -22.11
C CYS A 382 -5.51 -7.85 -21.97
N PRO A 383 -6.36 -8.60 -22.70
CA PRO A 383 -7.81 -8.44 -22.61
C PRO A 383 -8.40 -8.82 -21.24
N LYS A 384 -7.68 -9.62 -20.42
CA LYS A 384 -8.15 -10.05 -19.10
C LYS A 384 -7.71 -9.12 -17.97
N CYS A 385 -6.44 -8.69 -17.95
CA CYS A 385 -5.88 -7.93 -16.82
C CYS A 385 -5.34 -6.53 -17.20
N GLY A 386 -5.35 -6.15 -18.48
CA GLY A 386 -4.86 -4.86 -18.94
C GLY A 386 -3.33 -4.73 -19.00
N THR A 387 -2.57 -5.68 -18.47
CA THR A 387 -1.09 -5.64 -18.50
C THR A 387 -0.58 -5.56 -19.95
N PRO A 388 0.36 -4.64 -20.26
CA PRO A 388 0.97 -4.57 -21.58
C PRO A 388 1.76 -5.84 -21.89
N VAL A 389 1.37 -6.56 -22.95
CA VAL A 389 2.07 -7.76 -23.42
C VAL A 389 2.67 -7.50 -24.80
N GLU A 390 3.89 -7.97 -25.01
CA GLU A 390 4.57 -7.93 -26.30
C GLU A 390 3.77 -8.68 -27.39
N GLN A 391 3.83 -8.18 -28.63
CA GLN A 391 3.21 -8.85 -29.77
C GLN A 391 3.88 -10.21 -30.02
N GLY A 392 3.08 -11.26 -30.25
CA GLY A 392 3.56 -12.61 -30.54
C GLY A 392 3.68 -13.55 -29.33
N LYS A 393 3.41 -13.08 -28.10
CA LYS A 393 3.32 -13.98 -26.93
C LYS A 393 1.97 -14.72 -26.93
N LYS A 394 2.01 -16.04 -26.69
CA LYS A 394 0.81 -16.89 -26.65
C LYS A 394 -0.01 -16.74 -25.35
N PHE A 395 0.62 -16.31 -24.26
CA PHE A 395 0.00 -16.15 -22.95
C PHE A 395 0.45 -14.85 -22.26
N CYS A 396 -0.42 -14.30 -21.41
CA CYS A 396 -0.08 -13.20 -20.52
C CYS A 396 0.75 -13.73 -19.33
N PHE A 397 1.90 -13.11 -19.07
CA PHE A 397 2.82 -13.49 -17.99
C PHE A 397 2.30 -13.14 -16.59
N GLU A 398 1.40 -12.16 -16.46
CA GLU A 398 0.79 -11.78 -15.17
C GLU A 398 -0.40 -12.67 -14.82
N CYS A 399 -1.37 -12.82 -15.73
CA CYS A 399 -2.66 -13.46 -15.42
C CYS A 399 -2.88 -14.84 -16.05
N GLY A 400 -1.92 -15.33 -16.84
CA GLY A 400 -1.99 -16.62 -17.53
C GLY A 400 -3.00 -16.70 -18.67
N ALA A 401 -3.68 -15.60 -19.03
CA ALA A 401 -4.68 -15.61 -20.10
C ALA A 401 -4.04 -15.93 -21.46
N SER A 402 -4.68 -16.82 -22.24
CA SER A 402 -4.31 -17.05 -23.64
C SER A 402 -4.56 -15.78 -24.46
N LEU A 403 -3.54 -15.36 -25.21
CA LEU A 403 -3.60 -14.23 -26.14
C LEU A 403 -3.82 -14.69 -27.59
N VAL A 404 -3.86 -16.01 -27.79
CA VAL A 404 -4.17 -16.62 -29.08
C VAL A 404 -5.68 -16.74 -29.20
N ASN A 405 -6.26 -16.15 -30.26
CA ASN A 405 -7.65 -16.38 -30.63
C ASN A 405 -7.77 -17.81 -31.17
N LYS A 406 -8.65 -18.62 -30.59
CA LYS A 406 -8.96 -19.98 -31.08
C LYS A 406 -10.43 -20.08 -31.42
N CYS A 407 -10.75 -20.87 -32.44
CA CYS A 407 -12.14 -21.16 -32.76
C CYS A 407 -12.81 -21.96 -31.61
N PRO A 408 -13.98 -21.55 -31.10
CA PRO A 408 -14.68 -22.30 -30.05
C PRO A 408 -15.09 -23.72 -30.48
N SER A 409 -15.33 -23.92 -31.78
CA SER A 409 -15.82 -25.18 -32.34
C SER A 409 -14.68 -26.17 -32.64
N CYS A 410 -13.66 -25.76 -33.40
CA CYS A 410 -12.58 -26.66 -33.85
C CYS A 410 -11.20 -26.38 -33.22
N ASN A 411 -11.09 -25.41 -32.33
CA ASN A 411 -9.87 -25.06 -31.59
C ASN A 411 -8.66 -24.63 -32.46
N VAL A 412 -8.86 -24.36 -33.76
CA VAL A 412 -7.79 -23.83 -34.63
C VAL A 412 -7.38 -22.42 -34.19
N GLU A 413 -6.08 -22.13 -34.20
CA GLU A 413 -5.56 -20.78 -33.97
C GLU A 413 -5.98 -19.85 -35.13
N LEU A 414 -6.57 -18.70 -34.81
CA LEU A 414 -7.10 -17.74 -35.77
C LEU A 414 -6.22 -16.49 -35.81
N ASN A 415 -5.85 -16.09 -37.02
CA ASN A 415 -5.15 -14.84 -37.24
C ASN A 415 -6.14 -13.69 -37.39
N GLY A 416 -6.07 -12.71 -36.50
CA GLY A 416 -6.95 -11.54 -36.50
C GLY A 416 -8.32 -11.79 -35.87
N THR A 417 -9.33 -11.05 -36.35
CA THR A 417 -10.73 -11.14 -35.93
C THR A 417 -11.63 -11.51 -37.12
N PRO A 418 -11.50 -12.75 -37.66
CA PRO A 418 -12.34 -13.18 -38.78
C PRO A 418 -13.80 -13.33 -38.31
N LYS A 419 -14.77 -12.99 -39.17
CA LYS A 419 -16.21 -13.18 -38.85
C LYS A 419 -16.63 -14.65 -38.84
N PHE A 420 -15.88 -15.50 -39.55
CA PHE A 420 -16.11 -16.94 -39.65
C PHE A 420 -14.77 -17.67 -39.58
N CYS A 421 -14.75 -18.84 -38.95
CA CYS A 421 -13.58 -19.70 -38.90
C CYS A 421 -13.27 -20.26 -40.31
N PRO A 422 -12.04 -20.12 -40.82
CA PRO A 422 -11.66 -20.59 -42.16
C PRO A 422 -11.69 -22.12 -42.28
N GLU A 423 -11.45 -22.84 -41.18
CA GLU A 423 -11.42 -24.32 -41.18
C GLU A 423 -12.81 -24.97 -41.06
N CYS A 424 -13.68 -24.45 -40.19
CA CYS A 424 -14.97 -25.11 -39.87
C CYS A 424 -16.21 -24.27 -40.17
N GLY A 425 -16.05 -23.04 -40.68
CA GLY A 425 -17.16 -22.14 -41.01
C GLY A 425 -17.93 -21.57 -39.80
N HIS A 426 -17.55 -21.90 -38.57
CA HIS A 426 -18.21 -21.41 -37.36
C HIS A 426 -18.12 -19.88 -37.26
N LYS A 427 -19.24 -19.22 -36.92
CA LYS A 427 -19.30 -17.77 -36.72
C LYS A 427 -18.59 -17.40 -35.41
N MET A 428 -17.63 -16.47 -35.50
CA MET A 428 -16.71 -16.10 -34.40
C MET A 428 -17.27 -15.02 -33.47
#